data_AF-A0A9R0YT64-F1
#
_entry.id   AF-A0A9R0YT64-F1
#
_cell.length_a   1.000
_cell.length_b   1.000
_cell.length_c   1.000
_cell.angle_alpha   90.00
_cell.angle_beta   90.00
_cell.angle_gamma   90.00
#
_symmetry.space_group_name_H-M   'P 1'
#
loop_
_entity.id
_entity.type
_entity.pdbx_description
1 polymer ?
#
loop_
_entity_poly.entity_id
_entity_poly.type
_entity_poly.pdbx_seq_one_letter_code
_entity_poly.pdbx_strand_id
1 'polypeptide(L)'
;MRPAPVPSSPPPSLPVVARTDGDGRAPPARLATAPIFQPPLSLPPASLQRSRQPPLKSPPTPKLPPLRRRDPGRLPPIPPPPASESARRPRASGGRSLARARAHFLRRLVSPGIREGLGPAREGGGMPIGVSDELLGTFVPIAVYWLYSGLYVALDGVERLDSYRLHPRGEEAARNVVSRGAVVRGVLVQQAFQVVVALTLFAVIGDESGIAPKQPSAVVIVLQFIIAMFVMDTWQYFMHRYMHINKFLYKHIHSKHHTLVVPYSFGALYNHPLEGLILDTIGGALSFLLSGMTPRTSIFFFSFATIKTVDDHCGLWLPGNILHALFNNNTAYHDIHHQLYGNKYNFSQPFFVLWDKILGTYMPYSLEHRKGGGFESRPVKPVEQTKAD
;
A
#
# COMPACT_ATOMS: atom_id res chain seq x y z
N MET A 1 -21.41 33.47 35.60
CA MET A 1 -21.66 32.16 34.98
C MET A 1 -20.98 31.09 35.84
N ARG A 2 -21.75 30.19 36.45
CA ARG A 2 -21.24 29.06 37.24
C ARG A 2 -21.02 27.85 36.32
N PRO A 3 -20.00 27.01 36.53
CA PRO A 3 -19.78 25.80 35.73
C PRO A 3 -20.76 24.69 36.12
N ALA A 4 -21.17 23.89 35.14
CA ALA A 4 -22.08 22.75 35.27
C ALA A 4 -21.39 21.54 35.93
N PRO A 5 -22.14 20.67 36.64
CA PRO A 5 -21.58 19.55 37.41
C PRO A 5 -21.28 18.31 36.54
N VAL A 6 -20.24 17.58 36.95
CA VAL A 6 -19.79 16.30 36.40
C VAL A 6 -20.75 15.16 36.83
N PRO A 7 -21.11 14.22 35.95
CA PRO A 7 -21.97 13.09 36.33
C PRO A 7 -21.20 12.01 37.11
N SER A 8 -21.83 11.53 38.18
CA SER A 8 -21.33 10.50 39.10
C SER A 8 -21.46 9.07 38.54
N SER A 9 -20.45 8.24 38.79
CA SER A 9 -20.38 6.81 38.44
C SER A 9 -21.48 5.97 39.14
N PRO A 10 -21.96 4.87 38.51
CA PRO A 10 -22.91 3.96 39.14
C PRO A 10 -22.24 3.03 40.18
N PRO A 11 -22.99 2.52 41.18
CA PRO A 11 -22.46 1.67 42.24
C PRO A 11 -22.24 0.21 41.77
N PRO A 12 -21.38 -0.57 42.46
CA PRO A 12 -21.05 -1.94 42.08
C PRO A 12 -22.19 -2.92 42.40
N SER A 13 -22.39 -3.90 41.52
CA SER A 13 -23.34 -5.01 41.69
C SER A 13 -22.81 -6.03 42.69
N LEU A 14 -23.63 -6.40 43.68
CA LEU A 14 -23.34 -7.44 44.67
C LEU A 14 -23.34 -8.85 44.03
N PRO A 15 -22.58 -9.82 44.58
CA PRO A 15 -22.50 -11.18 44.06
C PRO A 15 -23.73 -12.00 44.45
N VAL A 16 -24.25 -12.77 43.50
CA VAL A 16 -25.30 -13.77 43.72
C VAL A 16 -24.69 -14.97 44.44
N VAL A 17 -25.20 -15.26 45.65
CA VAL A 17 -24.88 -16.44 46.46
C VAL A 17 -25.54 -17.67 45.84
N ALA A 18 -24.73 -18.67 45.48
CA ALA A 18 -25.21 -20.00 45.12
C ALA A 18 -25.65 -20.74 46.39
N ARG A 19 -26.91 -21.19 46.44
CA ARG A 19 -27.37 -22.17 47.43
C ARG A 19 -26.94 -23.56 46.99
N THR A 20 -26.19 -24.23 47.86
CA THR A 20 -25.92 -25.66 47.82
C THR A 20 -27.00 -26.37 48.62
N ASP A 21 -27.88 -27.11 47.95
CA ASP A 21 -28.66 -28.16 48.60
C ASP A 21 -28.04 -29.50 48.18
N GLY A 22 -27.47 -30.18 49.16
CA GLY A 22 -27.00 -31.53 49.03
C GLY A 22 -28.18 -32.49 49.10
N ASP A 23 -28.19 -33.46 48.20
CA ASP A 23 -28.63 -34.80 48.56
C ASP A 23 -27.85 -35.80 47.72
N GLY A 24 -27.02 -36.57 48.43
CA GLY A 24 -26.22 -37.64 47.86
C GLY A 24 -27.12 -38.82 47.49
N ARG A 25 -27.17 -39.12 46.19
CA ARG A 25 -27.42 -40.48 45.69
C ARG A 25 -26.98 -40.59 44.24
N ALA A 26 -25.91 -41.35 44.01
CA ALA A 26 -25.48 -41.76 42.69
C ALA A 26 -26.40 -42.87 42.15
N PRO A 27 -26.95 -42.77 40.93
CA PRO A 27 -27.53 -43.89 40.22
C PRO A 27 -26.50 -44.57 39.29
N PRO A 28 -26.69 -45.86 38.95
CA PRO A 28 -25.68 -46.70 38.33
C PRO A 28 -25.48 -46.41 36.84
N ALA A 29 -24.25 -46.64 36.37
CA ALA A 29 -23.85 -46.54 34.98
C ALA A 29 -24.71 -47.45 34.07
N ARG A 30 -25.43 -46.84 33.13
CA ARG A 30 -26.00 -47.52 31.97
C ARG A 30 -25.14 -47.20 30.76
N LEU A 31 -24.56 -48.24 30.14
CA LEU A 31 -24.02 -48.17 28.78
C LEU A 31 -25.14 -47.72 27.84
N ALA A 32 -25.03 -46.51 27.31
CA ALA A 32 -25.84 -46.05 26.19
C ALA A 32 -25.09 -46.36 24.89
N THR A 33 -25.64 -47.31 24.14
CA THR A 33 -25.34 -47.59 22.74
C THR A 33 -25.41 -46.31 21.90
N ALA A 34 -24.38 -46.07 21.09
CA ALA A 34 -24.29 -44.94 20.16
C ALA A 34 -25.44 -44.97 19.13
N PRO A 35 -26.09 -43.84 18.83
CA PRO A 35 -26.99 -43.75 17.68
C PRO A 35 -26.15 -43.62 16.39
N ILE A 36 -26.42 -44.53 15.46
CA ILE A 36 -25.95 -44.50 14.08
C ILE A 36 -26.47 -43.22 13.41
N PHE A 37 -25.58 -42.29 13.10
CA PHE A 37 -25.92 -41.08 12.36
C PHE A 37 -26.05 -41.43 10.87
N GLN A 38 -27.28 -41.42 10.35
CA GLN A 38 -27.53 -41.49 8.91
C GLN A 38 -27.10 -40.17 8.23
N PRO A 39 -26.50 -40.20 7.04
CA PRO A 39 -26.24 -38.99 6.27
C PRO A 39 -27.56 -38.39 5.77
N PRO A 40 -27.73 -37.06 5.73
CA PRO A 40 -28.96 -36.46 5.24
C PRO A 40 -29.11 -36.67 3.72
N LEU A 41 -30.32 -37.04 3.31
CA LEU A 41 -30.75 -37.09 1.92
C LEU A 41 -30.48 -35.77 1.20
N SER A 42 -29.94 -35.89 -0.01
CA SER A 42 -29.71 -34.80 -0.95
C SER A 42 -31.03 -34.11 -1.31
N LEU A 43 -31.18 -32.84 -0.95
CA LEU A 43 -32.23 -31.98 -1.49
C LEU A 43 -31.86 -31.59 -2.94
N PRO A 44 -32.82 -31.56 -3.88
CA PRO A 44 -32.57 -31.08 -5.23
C PRO A 44 -32.31 -29.57 -5.23
N PRO A 45 -31.54 -29.03 -6.20
CA PRO A 45 -31.19 -27.62 -6.23
C PRO A 45 -32.45 -26.76 -6.42
N ALA A 46 -32.61 -25.77 -5.54
CA ALA A 46 -33.64 -24.75 -5.69
C ALA A 46 -33.43 -23.99 -7.00
N SER A 47 -34.47 -24.02 -7.84
CA SER A 47 -34.60 -23.20 -9.03
C SER A 47 -34.45 -21.72 -8.68
N LEU A 48 -33.38 -21.09 -9.17
CA LEU A 48 -33.17 -19.64 -9.17
C LEU A 48 -34.29 -18.97 -9.97
N GLN A 49 -35.37 -18.56 -9.30
CA GLN A 49 -36.26 -17.53 -9.83
C GLN A 49 -35.48 -16.22 -9.93
N ARG A 50 -35.03 -15.89 -11.14
CA ARG A 50 -34.57 -14.54 -11.50
C ARG A 50 -35.71 -13.56 -11.21
N SER A 51 -35.59 -12.83 -10.10
CA SER A 51 -36.27 -11.55 -9.94
C SER A 51 -35.83 -10.63 -11.09
N ARG A 52 -36.72 -10.44 -12.07
CA ARG A 52 -36.54 -9.44 -13.13
C ARG A 52 -36.80 -8.06 -12.51
N GLN A 53 -35.75 -7.37 -12.08
CA GLN A 53 -35.83 -5.92 -11.93
C GLN A 53 -35.95 -5.28 -13.33
N PRO A 54 -36.88 -4.33 -13.54
CA PRO A 54 -36.92 -3.59 -14.79
C PRO A 54 -35.68 -2.69 -14.92
N PRO A 55 -35.17 -2.44 -16.14
CA PRO A 55 -33.99 -1.62 -16.33
C PRO A 55 -34.25 -0.18 -15.86
N LEU A 56 -33.37 0.35 -15.03
CA LEU A 56 -33.35 1.79 -14.74
C LEU A 56 -33.14 2.55 -16.06
N LYS A 57 -34.09 3.44 -16.38
CA LYS A 57 -33.95 4.39 -17.48
C LYS A 57 -32.72 5.25 -17.24
N SER A 58 -31.81 5.27 -18.21
CA SER A 58 -30.69 6.20 -18.26
C SER A 58 -31.18 7.65 -18.23
N PRO A 59 -30.58 8.55 -17.44
CA PRO A 59 -30.92 9.97 -17.45
C PRO A 59 -30.58 10.59 -18.82
N PRO A 60 -31.33 11.61 -19.28
CA PRO A 60 -31.06 12.25 -20.56
C PRO A 60 -29.72 12.98 -20.53
N THR A 61 -28.92 12.77 -21.57
CA THR A 61 -27.70 13.54 -21.85
C THR A 61 -28.01 15.04 -21.97
N PRO A 62 -27.30 15.93 -21.26
CA PRO A 62 -27.43 17.37 -21.45
C PRO A 62 -27.00 17.73 -22.88
N LYS A 63 -27.88 18.39 -23.64
CA LYS A 63 -27.50 19.03 -24.91
C LYS A 63 -26.60 20.22 -24.59
N LEU A 64 -25.31 20.11 -24.96
CA LEU A 64 -24.40 21.26 -24.97
C LEU A 64 -24.91 22.32 -25.95
N PRO A 65 -24.89 23.61 -25.58
CA PRO A 65 -25.22 24.67 -26.52
C PRO A 65 -24.15 24.76 -27.63
N PRO A 66 -24.51 25.19 -28.85
CA PRO A 66 -23.57 25.28 -29.94
C PRO A 66 -22.47 26.31 -29.63
N LEU A 67 -21.21 25.92 -29.84
CA LEU A 67 -20.05 26.80 -29.77
C LEU A 67 -20.23 27.96 -30.75
N ARG A 68 -20.31 29.19 -30.23
CA ARG A 68 -20.16 30.41 -31.04
C ARG A 68 -18.80 30.34 -31.75
N ARG A 69 -18.81 30.29 -33.08
CA ARG A 69 -17.62 30.53 -33.91
C ARG A 69 -17.11 31.93 -33.58
N ARG A 70 -15.88 32.04 -33.07
CA ARG A 70 -15.16 33.32 -33.00
C ARG A 70 -14.66 33.65 -34.40
N ASP A 71 -14.93 34.88 -34.80
CA ASP A 71 -14.51 35.55 -36.02
C ASP A 71 -12.97 35.61 -36.12
N PRO A 72 -12.33 35.22 -37.24
CA PRO A 72 -10.89 35.34 -37.40
C PRO A 72 -10.55 36.74 -37.94
N GLY A 73 -10.47 37.73 -37.06
CA GLY A 73 -10.13 39.10 -37.46
C GLY A 73 -9.48 39.91 -36.35
N ARG A 74 -8.21 40.29 -36.58
CA ARG A 74 -7.33 41.18 -35.79
C ARG A 74 -6.71 40.63 -34.50
N LEU A 75 -5.50 40.08 -34.65
CA LEU A 75 -4.48 40.12 -33.61
C LEU A 75 -3.71 41.45 -33.71
N PRO A 76 -3.38 42.14 -32.60
CA PRO A 76 -2.49 43.29 -32.62
C PRO A 76 -1.02 42.87 -32.88
N PRO A 77 -0.17 43.74 -33.45
CA PRO A 77 1.20 43.39 -33.82
C PRO A 77 2.09 43.15 -32.59
N ILE A 78 2.96 42.14 -32.71
CA ILE A 78 3.97 41.75 -31.71
C ILE A 78 5.15 42.75 -31.80
N PRO A 79 5.64 43.31 -30.68
CA PRO A 79 6.82 44.16 -30.70
C PRO A 79 8.11 43.34 -30.93
N PRO A 80 9.15 43.91 -31.58
CA PRO A 80 10.40 43.20 -31.83
C PRO A 80 11.17 42.92 -30.52
N PRO A 81 11.98 41.85 -30.47
CA PRO A 81 12.76 41.51 -29.29
C PRO A 81 13.89 42.53 -29.06
N PRO A 82 14.25 42.84 -27.80
CA PRO A 82 15.37 43.71 -27.50
C PRO A 82 16.71 43.03 -27.84
N ALA A 83 17.67 43.87 -28.23
CA ALA A 83 19.01 43.48 -28.66
C ALA A 83 19.79 42.73 -27.55
N SER A 84 20.63 41.79 -27.99
CA SER A 84 21.45 40.92 -27.17
C SER A 84 22.44 41.69 -26.30
N GLU A 85 22.25 41.65 -24.98
CA GLU A 85 23.24 42.07 -24.01
C GLU A 85 24.11 40.87 -23.60
N SER A 86 25.41 40.99 -23.81
CA SER A 86 26.42 39.97 -23.51
C SER A 86 26.54 39.75 -22.00
N ALA A 87 25.83 38.76 -21.46
CA ALA A 87 25.97 38.36 -20.06
C ALA A 87 27.16 37.39 -19.88
N ARG A 88 28.11 37.82 -19.04
CA ARG A 88 29.25 37.03 -18.54
C ARG A 88 28.75 35.73 -17.88
N ARG A 89 29.33 34.58 -18.26
CA ARG A 89 29.10 33.29 -17.61
C ARG A 89 29.70 33.27 -16.19
N PRO A 90 28.98 32.83 -15.15
CA PRO A 90 29.61 32.34 -13.94
C PRO A 90 30.13 30.91 -14.15
N ARG A 91 31.36 30.64 -13.67
CA ARG A 91 31.95 29.29 -13.65
C ARG A 91 31.11 28.38 -12.74
N ALA A 92 30.33 27.48 -13.33
CA ALA A 92 29.69 26.37 -12.62
C ALA A 92 30.65 25.18 -12.52
N SER A 93 31.21 24.93 -11.34
CA SER A 93 32.03 23.75 -11.03
C SER A 93 31.19 22.51 -10.63
N GLY A 94 29.86 22.61 -10.54
CA GLY A 94 28.98 21.50 -10.14
C GLY A 94 28.45 20.61 -11.28
N GLY A 95 28.44 21.08 -12.53
CA GLY A 95 27.78 20.36 -13.65
C GLY A 95 28.57 19.17 -14.22
N ARG A 96 29.87 19.08 -13.95
CA ARG A 96 30.75 18.03 -14.51
C ARG A 96 30.65 16.69 -13.78
N SER A 97 30.06 16.66 -12.58
CA SER A 97 29.87 15.43 -11.81
C SER A 97 28.66 14.62 -12.32
N LEU A 98 27.51 15.30 -12.49
CA LEU A 98 26.28 14.67 -12.94
C LEU A 98 26.36 14.17 -14.40
N ALA A 99 27.04 14.92 -15.27
CA ALA A 99 27.29 14.51 -16.66
C ALA A 99 28.23 13.30 -16.74
N ARG A 100 29.24 13.20 -15.84
CA ARG A 100 30.14 12.04 -15.76
C ARG A 100 29.44 10.81 -15.19
N ALA A 101 28.61 10.98 -14.16
CA ALA A 101 27.78 9.91 -13.60
C ALA A 101 26.79 9.36 -14.66
N ARG A 102 26.13 10.24 -15.42
CA ARG A 102 25.24 9.85 -16.53
C ARG A 102 25.99 9.17 -17.68
N ALA A 103 27.16 9.66 -18.07
CA ALA A 103 27.96 9.04 -19.12
C ALA A 103 28.50 7.66 -18.70
N HIS A 104 28.87 7.49 -17.43
CA HIS A 104 29.30 6.20 -16.88
C HIS A 104 28.13 5.20 -16.79
N PHE A 105 26.94 5.67 -16.41
CA PHE A 105 25.70 4.89 -16.39
C PHE A 105 25.32 4.35 -17.79
N LEU A 106 25.32 5.22 -18.81
CA LEU A 106 25.00 4.82 -20.18
C LEU A 106 26.07 3.89 -20.79
N ARG A 107 27.35 4.06 -20.42
CA ARG A 107 28.44 3.21 -20.92
C ARG A 107 28.41 1.78 -20.35
N ARG A 108 27.93 1.58 -19.12
CA ARG A 108 27.77 0.23 -18.52
C ARG A 108 26.55 -0.53 -19.05
N LEU A 109 25.48 0.17 -19.46
CA LEU A 109 24.29 -0.48 -20.04
C LEU A 109 24.50 -1.03 -21.45
N VAL A 110 25.50 -0.53 -22.20
CA VAL A 110 25.68 -0.81 -23.64
C VAL A 110 26.90 -1.72 -23.92
N SER A 111 27.71 -2.07 -22.92
CA SER A 111 28.84 -3.00 -23.08
C SER A 111 28.94 -3.96 -21.90
N PRO A 112 28.37 -5.17 -22.00
CA PRO A 112 28.68 -6.25 -21.06
C PRO A 112 30.08 -6.78 -21.41
N GLY A 113 31.11 -6.11 -20.89
CA GLY A 113 32.49 -6.51 -21.09
C GLY A 113 32.85 -7.72 -20.25
N ILE A 114 32.89 -8.90 -20.89
CA ILE A 114 33.64 -10.06 -20.41
C ILE A 114 35.09 -9.63 -20.23
N ARG A 115 35.65 -9.74 -19.02
CA ARG A 115 37.09 -9.74 -18.81
C ARG A 115 37.50 -10.75 -17.74
N GLU A 116 38.19 -11.78 -18.23
CA GLU A 116 39.12 -12.60 -17.47
C GLU A 116 40.18 -11.72 -16.80
N GLY A 117 40.50 -12.05 -15.56
CA GLY A 117 41.51 -11.35 -14.76
C GLY A 117 41.82 -12.13 -13.49
N LEU A 118 42.52 -13.25 -13.63
CA LEU A 118 43.19 -13.93 -12.53
C LEU A 118 44.29 -13.00 -11.97
N GLY A 119 44.05 -12.41 -10.81
CA GLY A 119 45.06 -11.72 -9.99
C GLY A 119 45.27 -12.49 -8.67
N PRO A 120 46.48 -12.50 -8.10
CA PRO A 120 46.85 -13.45 -7.06
C PRO A 120 46.10 -13.17 -5.74
N ALA A 121 45.65 -14.26 -5.12
CA ALA A 121 45.03 -14.26 -3.80
C ALA A 121 46.01 -13.66 -2.77
N ARG A 122 45.61 -12.55 -2.13
CA ARG A 122 46.22 -12.09 -0.89
C ARG A 122 45.59 -12.87 0.26
N GLU A 123 46.36 -13.81 0.81
CA GLU A 123 46.14 -14.35 2.14
C GLU A 123 46.39 -13.26 3.20
N GLY A 124 45.59 -13.28 4.27
CA GLY A 124 45.93 -12.63 5.54
C GLY A 124 45.03 -11.47 5.93
N GLY A 125 43.95 -11.80 6.66
CA GLY A 125 43.13 -10.83 7.39
C GLY A 125 41.71 -11.34 7.52
N GLY A 126 41.37 -11.91 8.68
CA GLY A 126 39.99 -12.31 8.97
C GLY A 126 39.04 -11.15 8.72
N MET A 127 38.30 -11.22 7.62
CA MET A 127 37.20 -10.30 7.35
C MET A 127 36.18 -10.51 8.47
N PRO A 128 35.86 -9.49 9.28
CA PRO A 128 34.60 -9.57 10.01
C PRO A 128 33.54 -9.85 8.94
N ILE A 129 32.73 -10.91 9.14
CA ILE A 129 31.64 -11.26 8.23
C ILE A 129 30.59 -10.15 8.36
N GLY A 130 30.88 -8.99 7.80
CA GLY A 130 29.98 -7.86 7.68
C GLY A 130 29.09 -8.12 6.48
N VAL A 131 27.78 -8.23 6.70
CA VAL A 131 26.81 -8.27 5.62
C VAL A 131 26.85 -6.94 4.88
N SER A 132 26.92 -6.97 3.54
CA SER A 132 27.00 -5.74 2.75
C SER A 132 25.71 -4.91 2.85
N ASP A 133 25.82 -3.58 2.70
CA ASP A 133 24.65 -2.69 2.75
C ASP A 133 23.62 -3.07 1.65
N GLU A 134 24.05 -3.68 0.55
CA GLU A 134 23.18 -4.12 -0.55
C GLU A 134 22.42 -5.41 -0.22
N LEU A 135 23.08 -6.36 0.44
CA LEU A 135 22.41 -7.53 1.00
C LEU A 135 21.40 -7.10 2.07
N LEU A 136 21.79 -6.19 2.96
CA LEU A 136 20.88 -5.63 3.95
C LEU A 136 19.71 -4.88 3.29
N GLY A 137 19.98 -4.05 2.27
CA GLY A 137 18.95 -3.34 1.50
C GLY A 137 17.97 -4.26 0.80
N THR A 138 18.39 -5.47 0.45
CA THR A 138 17.55 -6.48 -0.19
C THR A 138 16.70 -7.24 0.84
N PHE A 139 17.30 -7.70 1.94
CA PHE A 139 16.64 -8.63 2.87
C PHE A 139 15.96 -7.96 4.07
N VAL A 140 16.43 -6.80 4.54
CA VAL A 140 15.86 -6.13 5.72
C VAL A 140 14.40 -5.69 5.47
N PRO A 141 14.04 -5.04 4.33
CA PRO A 141 12.64 -4.70 4.08
C PRO A 141 11.73 -5.95 4.02
N ILE A 142 12.22 -7.07 3.48
CA ILE A 142 11.49 -8.34 3.46
C ILE A 142 11.28 -8.88 4.88
N ALA A 143 12.30 -8.85 5.73
CA ALA A 143 12.17 -9.25 7.13
C ALA A 143 11.16 -8.34 7.87
N VAL A 144 11.27 -7.03 7.67
CA VAL A 144 10.33 -6.04 8.23
C VAL A 144 8.90 -6.30 7.77
N TYR A 145 8.70 -6.62 6.49
CA TYR A 145 7.39 -7.00 5.96
C TYR A 145 6.76 -8.14 6.77
N TRP A 146 7.45 -9.27 6.89
CA TRP A 146 6.89 -10.43 7.58
C TRP A 146 6.73 -10.22 9.09
N LEU A 147 7.67 -9.52 9.73
CA LEU A 147 7.57 -9.19 11.15
C LEU A 147 6.38 -8.27 11.44
N TYR A 148 6.21 -7.21 10.63
CA TYR A 148 5.15 -6.23 10.85
C TYR A 148 3.78 -6.75 10.42
N SER A 149 3.70 -7.52 9.31
CA SER A 149 2.47 -8.22 8.95
C SER A 149 2.09 -9.27 10.01
N GLY A 150 3.08 -10.00 10.54
CA GLY A 150 2.90 -10.99 11.61
C GLY A 150 2.38 -10.36 12.91
N LEU A 151 2.89 -9.17 13.28
CA LEU A 151 2.34 -8.37 14.38
C LEU A 151 0.85 -8.09 14.17
N TYR A 152 0.47 -7.60 12.99
CA TYR A 152 -0.95 -7.34 12.69
C TYR A 152 -1.79 -8.62 12.70
N VAL A 153 -1.27 -9.76 12.23
CA VAL A 153 -1.96 -11.05 12.34
C VAL A 153 -2.17 -11.46 13.80
N ALA A 154 -1.17 -11.24 14.67
CA ALA A 154 -1.29 -11.52 16.09
C ALA A 154 -2.33 -10.61 16.76
N LEU A 155 -2.34 -9.30 16.43
CA LEU A 155 -3.35 -8.35 16.89
C LEU A 155 -4.74 -8.70 16.39
N ASP A 156 -4.86 -9.14 15.14
CA ASP A 156 -6.12 -9.59 14.53
C ASP A 156 -6.70 -10.82 15.24
N GLY A 157 -5.85 -11.63 15.87
CA GLY A 157 -6.23 -12.76 16.71
C GLY A 157 -6.82 -12.39 18.08
N VAL A 158 -6.69 -11.14 18.52
CA VAL A 158 -7.16 -10.68 19.84
C VAL A 158 -8.61 -10.21 19.74
N GLU A 159 -9.56 -10.97 20.30
CA GLU A 159 -11.00 -10.66 20.25
C GLU A 159 -11.36 -9.25 20.75
N ARG A 160 -10.66 -8.74 21.77
CA ARG A 160 -10.87 -7.37 22.27
C ARG A 160 -10.65 -6.30 21.20
N LEU A 161 -9.80 -6.59 20.20
CA LEU A 161 -9.50 -5.68 19.10
C LEU A 161 -10.49 -5.78 17.94
N ASP A 162 -11.49 -6.66 18.01
CA ASP A 162 -12.56 -6.74 17.00
C ASP A 162 -13.35 -5.43 16.87
N SER A 163 -13.40 -4.66 17.96
CA SER A 163 -13.97 -3.31 18.01
C SER A 163 -13.24 -2.29 17.12
N TYR A 164 -12.06 -2.62 16.60
CA TYR A 164 -11.25 -1.78 15.71
C TYR A 164 -11.18 -2.28 14.27
N ARG A 165 -11.78 -3.44 13.94
CA ARG A 165 -11.74 -3.98 12.57
C ARG A 165 -12.63 -3.21 11.61
N LEU A 166 -12.17 -3.02 10.37
CA LEU A 166 -12.99 -2.49 9.27
C LEU A 166 -13.99 -3.51 8.70
N HIS A 167 -13.70 -4.81 8.84
CA HIS A 167 -14.55 -5.92 8.39
C HIS A 167 -14.81 -6.92 9.53
N PRO A 168 -16.01 -7.54 9.66
CA PRO A 168 -16.28 -8.54 10.67
C PRO A 168 -15.41 -9.78 10.44
N ARG A 169 -15.21 -10.57 11.51
CA ARG A 169 -14.47 -11.83 11.42
C ARG A 169 -15.10 -12.74 10.36
N GLY A 170 -14.25 -13.36 9.55
CA GLY A 170 -14.67 -14.29 8.50
C GLY A 170 -15.12 -13.62 7.20
N GLU A 171 -15.34 -12.30 7.15
CA GLU A 171 -15.68 -11.62 5.89
C GLU A 171 -14.53 -11.74 4.88
N GLU A 172 -13.28 -11.69 5.34
CA GLU A 172 -12.09 -12.00 4.52
C GLU A 172 -12.22 -13.36 3.84
N ALA A 173 -12.59 -14.41 4.57
CA ALA A 173 -12.72 -15.77 4.02
C ALA A 173 -13.94 -15.91 3.10
N ALA A 174 -14.98 -15.11 3.31
CA ALA A 174 -16.20 -15.14 2.52
C ALA A 174 -16.10 -14.32 1.21
N ARG A 175 -15.36 -13.21 1.22
CA ARG A 175 -15.31 -12.26 0.10
C ARG A 175 -14.02 -12.30 -0.71
N ASN A 176 -12.90 -12.73 -0.13
CA ASN A 176 -11.66 -12.86 -0.89
C ASN A 176 -11.71 -14.12 -1.75
N VAL A 177 -11.29 -13.99 -3.00
CA VAL A 177 -11.37 -15.08 -3.98
C VAL A 177 -10.27 -16.13 -3.76
N VAL A 178 -9.21 -15.76 -3.03
CA VAL A 178 -8.02 -16.58 -2.81
C VAL A 178 -7.82 -16.90 -1.33
N SER A 179 -7.29 -18.09 -1.03
CA SER A 179 -6.97 -18.48 0.34
C SER A 179 -5.72 -17.76 0.87
N ARG A 180 -5.63 -17.60 2.19
CA ARG A 180 -4.46 -17.00 2.86
C ARG A 180 -3.15 -17.72 2.50
N GLY A 181 -3.18 -19.05 2.34
CA GLY A 181 -2.01 -19.84 1.91
C GLY A 181 -1.62 -19.61 0.43
N ALA A 182 -2.58 -19.32 -0.45
CA ALA A 182 -2.26 -18.88 -1.81
C ALA A 182 -1.61 -17.49 -1.81
N VAL A 183 -2.09 -16.60 -0.92
CA VAL A 183 -1.51 -15.26 -0.74
C VAL A 183 -0.07 -15.32 -0.27
N VAL A 184 0.22 -16.07 0.81
CA VAL A 184 1.60 -16.23 1.31
C VAL A 184 2.53 -16.75 0.21
N ARG A 185 2.13 -17.79 -0.53
CA ARG A 185 2.91 -18.30 -1.66
C ARG A 185 3.13 -17.25 -2.74
N GLY A 186 2.09 -16.47 -3.08
CA GLY A 186 2.19 -15.40 -4.07
C GLY A 186 3.17 -14.30 -3.65
N VAL A 187 3.12 -13.87 -2.39
CA VAL A 187 4.05 -12.87 -1.84
C VAL A 187 5.48 -13.39 -1.85
N LEU A 188 5.71 -14.65 -1.43
CA LEU A 188 7.04 -15.26 -1.46
C LEU A 188 7.61 -15.36 -2.87
N VAL A 189 6.78 -15.71 -3.87
CA VAL A 189 7.20 -15.73 -5.29
C VAL A 189 7.57 -14.32 -5.77
N GLN A 190 6.78 -13.31 -5.43
CA GLN A 190 7.07 -11.93 -5.77
C GLN A 190 8.36 -11.44 -5.12
N GLN A 191 8.55 -11.70 -3.83
CA GLN A 191 9.78 -11.33 -3.11
C GLN A 191 11.00 -12.07 -3.66
N ALA A 192 10.89 -13.37 -3.96
CA ALA A 192 11.98 -14.12 -4.59
C ALA A 192 12.37 -13.51 -5.96
N PHE A 193 11.37 -13.13 -6.76
CA PHE A 193 11.61 -12.42 -8.02
C PHE A 193 12.30 -11.06 -7.80
N GLN A 194 11.83 -10.26 -6.85
CA GLN A 194 12.45 -8.97 -6.50
C GLN A 194 13.89 -9.13 -5.99
N VAL A 195 14.17 -10.17 -5.18
CA VAL A 195 15.53 -10.49 -4.73
C VAL A 195 16.43 -10.84 -5.91
N VAL A 196 15.98 -11.68 -6.84
CA VAL A 196 16.76 -12.01 -8.06
C VAL A 196 17.05 -10.76 -8.88
N VAL A 197 16.05 -9.89 -9.08
CA VAL A 197 16.24 -8.62 -9.80
C VAL A 197 17.22 -7.72 -9.07
N ALA A 198 17.09 -7.54 -7.76
CA ALA A 198 17.97 -6.70 -6.96
C ALA A 198 19.43 -7.20 -6.96
N LEU A 199 19.64 -8.50 -6.77
CA LEU A 199 20.98 -9.11 -6.83
C LEU A 199 21.59 -9.02 -8.22
N THR A 200 20.80 -9.19 -9.27
CA THR A 200 21.27 -9.02 -10.66
C THR A 200 21.67 -7.58 -10.94
N LEU A 201 20.83 -6.61 -10.53
CA LEU A 201 21.15 -5.19 -10.65
C LEU A 201 22.42 -4.83 -9.88
N PHE A 202 22.59 -5.37 -8.68
CA PHE A 202 23.81 -5.19 -7.89
C PHE A 202 25.02 -5.80 -8.60
N ALA A 203 24.94 -7.02 -9.12
CA ALA A 203 26.06 -7.65 -9.83
C ALA A 203 26.48 -6.88 -11.10
N VAL A 204 25.55 -6.19 -11.77
CA VAL A 204 25.83 -5.44 -13.01
C VAL A 204 26.27 -3.99 -12.73
N ILE A 205 25.70 -3.36 -11.71
CA ILE A 205 25.82 -1.92 -11.45
C ILE A 205 26.69 -1.62 -10.22
N GLY A 206 27.01 -2.65 -9.43
CA GLY A 206 27.79 -2.58 -8.20
C GLY A 206 29.06 -1.74 -8.34
N ASP A 207 29.31 -0.95 -7.30
CA ASP A 207 30.53 -0.18 -7.20
C ASP A 207 31.64 -1.03 -6.58
N GLU A 208 32.51 -1.56 -7.43
CA GLU A 208 33.70 -2.33 -7.06
C GLU A 208 34.78 -1.47 -6.38
N SER A 209 34.55 -0.16 -6.20
CA SER A 209 35.53 0.73 -5.56
C SER A 209 35.84 0.37 -4.11
N GLY A 210 34.93 -0.35 -3.44
CA GLY A 210 35.05 -0.71 -2.02
C GLY A 210 34.98 0.49 -1.06
N ILE A 211 34.72 1.70 -1.57
CA ILE A 211 34.61 2.90 -0.75
C ILE A 211 33.16 3.10 -0.34
N ALA A 212 32.84 2.76 0.91
CA ALA A 212 31.52 3.00 1.46
C ALA A 212 31.18 4.51 1.43
N PRO A 213 30.02 4.92 0.86
CA PRO A 213 29.61 6.32 0.87
C PRO A 213 29.51 6.86 2.30
N LYS A 214 30.11 8.03 2.55
CA LYS A 214 29.99 8.71 3.83
C LYS A 214 28.51 8.99 4.12
N GLN A 215 28.03 8.61 5.31
CA GLN A 215 26.66 8.89 5.72
C GLN A 215 26.40 10.40 5.79
N PRO A 216 25.28 10.89 5.21
CA PRO A 216 24.89 12.29 5.31
C PRO A 216 24.51 12.68 6.74
N SER A 217 24.40 13.99 7.00
CA SER A 217 23.85 14.46 8.27
C SER A 217 22.37 14.09 8.41
N ALA A 218 21.87 14.06 9.65
CA ALA A 218 20.46 13.74 9.92
C ALA A 218 19.47 14.63 9.16
N VAL A 219 19.78 15.94 9.01
CA VAL A 219 18.96 16.88 8.23
C VAL A 219 18.90 16.47 6.76
N VAL A 220 20.04 16.08 6.17
CA VAL A 220 20.07 15.61 4.78
C VAL A 220 19.28 14.31 4.65
N ILE A 221 19.43 13.37 5.59
CA ILE A 221 18.65 12.12 5.59
C ILE A 221 17.14 12.41 5.64
N VAL A 222 16.68 13.34 6.46
CA VAL A 222 15.26 13.73 6.53
C VAL A 222 14.79 14.32 5.20
N LEU A 223 15.57 15.21 4.58
CA LEU A 223 15.23 15.75 3.26
C LEU A 223 15.20 14.66 2.17
N GLN A 224 16.13 13.70 2.23
CA GLN A 224 16.15 12.55 1.33
C GLN A 224 14.90 11.69 1.48
N PHE A 225 14.45 11.45 2.72
CA PHE A 225 13.20 10.74 3.01
C PHE A 225 12.01 11.48 2.40
N ILE A 226 11.90 12.80 2.61
CA ILE A 226 10.79 13.60 2.06
C ILE A 226 10.78 13.52 0.54
N ILE A 227 11.93 13.72 -0.13
CA ILE A 227 12.04 13.61 -1.59
C ILE A 227 11.64 12.21 -2.05
N ALA A 228 12.14 11.18 -1.38
CA ALA A 228 11.87 9.79 -1.73
C ALA A 228 10.38 9.42 -1.59
N MET A 229 9.69 9.94 -0.56
CA MET A 229 8.24 9.78 -0.39
C MET A 229 7.48 10.41 -1.56
N PHE A 230 7.79 11.66 -1.94
CA PHE A 230 7.12 12.32 -3.06
C PHE A 230 7.38 11.64 -4.40
N VAL A 231 8.62 11.18 -4.64
CA VAL A 231 8.97 10.43 -5.85
C VAL A 231 8.20 9.11 -5.91
N MET A 232 8.16 8.37 -4.79
CA MET A 232 7.46 7.09 -4.70
C MET A 232 5.97 7.26 -4.94
N ASP A 233 5.33 8.18 -4.21
CA ASP A 233 3.90 8.48 -4.35
C ASP A 233 3.54 8.89 -5.77
N THR A 234 4.39 9.70 -6.41
CA THR A 234 4.17 10.12 -7.80
C THR A 234 4.20 8.92 -8.74
N TRP A 235 5.26 8.12 -8.66
CA TRP A 235 5.39 6.94 -9.52
C TRP A 235 4.23 5.95 -9.30
N GLN A 236 3.99 5.60 -8.05
CA GLN A 236 2.96 4.62 -7.70
C GLN A 236 1.57 5.10 -8.06
N TYR A 237 1.21 6.37 -7.80
CA TYR A 237 -0.09 6.89 -8.19
C TYR A 237 -0.35 6.73 -9.69
N PHE A 238 0.58 7.19 -10.53
CA PHE A 238 0.37 7.18 -11.98
C PHE A 238 0.34 5.76 -12.54
N MET A 239 1.20 4.86 -12.05
CA MET A 239 1.20 3.46 -12.48
C MET A 239 0.00 2.69 -11.97
N HIS A 240 -0.39 2.89 -10.71
CA HIS A 240 -1.56 2.26 -10.13
C HIS A 240 -2.84 2.68 -10.87
N ARG A 241 -3.04 3.99 -11.06
CA ARG A 241 -4.16 4.51 -11.85
C ARG A 241 -4.12 4.01 -13.29
N TYR A 242 -2.95 3.96 -13.92
CA TYR A 242 -2.81 3.45 -15.28
C TYR A 242 -3.23 1.98 -15.39
N MET A 243 -2.83 1.14 -14.43
CA MET A 243 -3.22 -0.27 -14.39
C MET A 243 -4.73 -0.46 -14.17
N HIS A 244 -5.40 0.46 -13.46
CA HIS A 244 -6.86 0.45 -13.33
C HIS A 244 -7.60 0.86 -14.61
N ILE A 245 -7.15 1.93 -15.28
CA ILE A 245 -7.86 2.44 -16.47
C ILE A 245 -7.59 1.58 -17.71
N ASN A 246 -6.42 0.94 -17.79
CA ASN A 246 -6.09 0.06 -18.89
C ASN A 246 -6.71 -1.32 -18.66
N LYS A 247 -7.73 -1.67 -19.48
CA LYS A 247 -8.47 -2.93 -19.37
C LYS A 247 -7.58 -4.19 -19.40
N PHE A 248 -6.51 -4.17 -20.18
CA PHE A 248 -5.59 -5.31 -20.28
C PHE A 248 -4.78 -5.46 -18.99
N LEU A 249 -4.16 -4.37 -18.53
CA LEU A 249 -3.36 -4.38 -17.30
C LEU A 249 -4.22 -4.71 -16.09
N TYR A 250 -5.42 -4.15 -15.99
CA TYR A 250 -6.36 -4.51 -14.94
C TYR A 250 -6.68 -6.01 -14.97
N LYS A 251 -7.19 -6.52 -16.10
CA LYS A 251 -7.66 -7.91 -16.19
C LYS A 251 -6.56 -8.96 -15.96
N HIS A 252 -5.33 -8.68 -16.37
CA HIS A 252 -4.27 -9.69 -16.38
C HIS A 252 -3.19 -9.51 -15.32
N ILE A 253 -3.08 -8.32 -14.73
CA ILE A 253 -2.02 -7.98 -13.77
C ILE A 253 -2.67 -7.54 -12.46
N HIS A 254 -3.31 -6.38 -12.46
CA HIS A 254 -3.72 -5.71 -11.23
C HIS A 254 -4.96 -6.31 -10.55
N SER A 255 -5.84 -6.96 -11.30
CA SER A 255 -6.99 -7.67 -10.73
C SER A 255 -6.58 -8.82 -9.79
N LYS A 256 -5.35 -9.35 -9.90
CA LYS A 256 -4.83 -10.32 -8.93
C LYS A 256 -4.79 -9.72 -7.53
N HIS A 257 -4.31 -8.49 -7.40
CA HIS A 257 -4.29 -7.78 -6.13
C HIS A 257 -5.72 -7.55 -5.61
N HIS A 258 -6.62 -7.08 -6.48
CA HIS A 258 -8.05 -6.88 -6.19
C HIS A 258 -8.88 -8.17 -6.01
N THR A 259 -8.25 -9.36 -6.03
CA THR A 259 -8.91 -10.58 -5.52
C THR A 259 -9.06 -10.56 -3.99
N LEU A 260 -8.32 -9.67 -3.33
CA LEU A 260 -8.40 -9.36 -1.90
C LEU A 260 -9.33 -8.16 -1.66
N VAL A 261 -10.62 -8.37 -1.89
CA VAL A 261 -11.67 -7.35 -1.68
C VAL A 261 -11.69 -6.82 -0.24
N VAL A 262 -11.36 -7.68 0.74
CA VAL A 262 -11.13 -7.30 2.13
C VAL A 262 -9.62 -7.38 2.39
N PRO A 263 -8.90 -6.24 2.38
CA PRO A 263 -7.46 -6.22 2.55
C PRO A 263 -7.06 -6.63 3.98
N TYR A 264 -5.89 -7.26 4.09
CA TYR A 264 -5.25 -7.63 5.35
C TYR A 264 -3.73 -7.52 5.22
N SER A 265 -3.02 -7.46 6.36
CA SER A 265 -1.62 -7.02 6.46
C SER A 265 -0.61 -7.74 5.53
N PHE A 266 -0.61 -9.07 5.47
CA PHE A 266 0.28 -9.84 4.58
C PHE A 266 -0.30 -10.02 3.16
N GLY A 267 -1.46 -9.43 2.86
CA GLY A 267 -2.00 -9.30 1.51
C GLY A 267 -1.43 -8.07 0.77
N ALA A 268 -0.74 -7.17 1.47
CA ALA A 268 -0.29 -5.88 0.94
C ALA A 268 0.64 -5.99 -0.29
N LEU A 269 1.42 -7.07 -0.38
CA LEU A 269 2.29 -7.36 -1.52
C LEU A 269 1.82 -8.61 -2.28
N TYR A 270 0.53 -8.93 -2.24
CA TYR A 270 -0.02 -10.00 -3.06
C TYR A 270 -0.40 -9.44 -4.43
N ASN A 271 0.59 -9.33 -5.32
CA ASN A 271 0.36 -8.83 -6.66
C ASN A 271 0.98 -9.73 -7.74
N HIS A 272 0.78 -9.38 -9.01
CA HIS A 272 1.43 -10.12 -10.10
C HIS A 272 2.92 -9.73 -10.15
N PRO A 273 3.90 -10.63 -10.37
CA PRO A 273 5.32 -10.25 -10.30
C PRO A 273 5.72 -9.06 -11.19
N LEU A 274 5.10 -8.93 -12.37
CA LEU A 274 5.27 -7.76 -13.25
C LEU A 274 4.73 -6.46 -12.64
N GLU A 275 3.68 -6.53 -11.83
CA GLU A 275 3.17 -5.41 -11.04
C GLU A 275 4.19 -4.97 -9.99
N GLY A 276 4.69 -5.91 -9.17
CA GLY A 276 5.74 -5.62 -8.19
C GLY A 276 7.05 -5.16 -8.83
N LEU A 277 7.34 -5.53 -10.08
CA LEU A 277 8.45 -4.95 -10.84
C LEU A 277 8.17 -3.49 -11.18
N ILE A 278 7.01 -3.20 -11.80
CA ILE A 278 6.68 -1.87 -12.31
C ILE A 278 6.42 -0.88 -11.19
N LEU A 279 5.61 -1.22 -10.19
CA LEU A 279 5.30 -0.33 -9.08
C LEU A 279 6.42 -0.29 -8.05
N ASP A 280 6.78 -1.44 -7.46
CA ASP A 280 7.66 -1.46 -6.29
C ASP A 280 9.12 -1.28 -6.69
N THR A 281 9.61 -2.08 -7.65
CA THR A 281 11.05 -2.10 -7.98
C THR A 281 11.48 -0.84 -8.71
N ILE A 282 10.75 -0.44 -9.77
CA ILE A 282 11.07 0.80 -10.49
C ILE A 282 10.77 2.02 -9.62
N GLY A 283 9.66 2.04 -8.89
CA GLY A 283 9.33 3.13 -7.98
C GLY A 283 10.39 3.31 -6.89
N GLY A 284 10.82 2.21 -6.26
CA GLY A 284 11.91 2.19 -5.29
C GLY A 284 13.23 2.66 -5.89
N ALA A 285 13.61 2.16 -7.07
CA ALA A 285 14.82 2.59 -7.76
C ALA A 285 14.81 4.10 -8.06
N LEU A 286 13.69 4.64 -8.54
CA LEU A 286 13.54 6.08 -8.76
C LEU A 286 13.65 6.88 -7.47
N SER A 287 13.00 6.45 -6.38
CA SER A 287 13.12 7.09 -5.07
C SER A 287 14.54 7.07 -4.52
N PHE A 288 15.25 5.95 -4.67
CA PHE A 288 16.66 5.83 -4.29
C PHE A 288 17.53 6.81 -5.08
N LEU A 289 17.45 6.77 -6.41
CA LEU A 289 18.30 7.57 -7.30
C LEU A 289 18.03 9.08 -7.18
N LEU A 290 16.76 9.48 -7.14
CA LEU A 290 16.38 10.89 -7.18
C LEU A 290 16.49 11.59 -5.82
N SER A 291 16.38 10.85 -4.71
CA SER A 291 16.70 11.39 -3.38
C SER A 291 18.21 11.51 -3.15
N GLY A 292 19.02 10.73 -3.86
CA GLY A 292 20.47 10.66 -3.64
C GLY A 292 20.85 10.05 -2.28
N MET A 293 19.95 9.23 -1.71
CA MET A 293 20.20 8.54 -0.45
C MET A 293 21.33 7.51 -0.59
N THR A 294 22.04 7.24 0.51
CA THR A 294 23.04 6.16 0.52
C THR A 294 22.36 4.79 0.59
N PRO A 295 23.04 3.68 0.24
CA PRO A 295 22.52 2.33 0.46
C PRO A 295 22.06 2.10 1.90
N ARG A 296 22.83 2.57 2.89
CA ARG A 296 22.41 2.48 4.29
C ARG A 296 21.14 3.26 4.61
N THR A 297 21.02 4.48 4.11
CA THR A 297 19.82 5.30 4.29
C THR A 297 18.60 4.65 3.64
N SER A 298 18.80 3.97 2.51
CA SER A 298 17.72 3.29 1.77
C SER A 298 17.17 2.08 2.50
N ILE A 299 17.99 1.35 3.27
CA ILE A 299 17.51 0.28 4.16
C ILE A 299 16.40 0.81 5.07
N PHE A 300 16.64 1.94 5.74
CA PHE A 300 15.65 2.54 6.65
C PHE A 300 14.44 3.08 5.91
N PHE A 301 14.65 3.75 4.77
CA PHE A 301 13.54 4.31 3.99
C PHE A 301 12.62 3.21 3.46
N PHE A 302 13.16 2.15 2.84
CA PHE A 302 12.35 1.07 2.30
C PHE A 302 11.72 0.19 3.38
N SER A 303 12.37 0.04 4.53
CA SER A 303 11.74 -0.58 5.70
C SER A 303 10.53 0.25 6.18
N PHE A 304 10.66 1.57 6.23
CA PHE A 304 9.56 2.46 6.58
C PHE A 304 8.43 2.46 5.54
N ALA A 305 8.75 2.49 4.25
CA ALA A 305 7.76 2.34 3.18
C ALA A 305 7.03 1.00 3.26
N THR A 306 7.74 -0.08 3.57
CA THR A 306 7.15 -1.42 3.78
C THR A 306 6.19 -1.44 4.96
N ILE A 307 6.59 -0.86 6.10
CA ILE A 307 5.72 -0.68 7.27
C ILE A 307 4.45 0.06 6.86
N LYS A 308 4.58 1.16 6.10
CA LYS A 308 3.46 1.97 5.65
C LYS A 308 2.52 1.19 4.74
N THR A 309 3.04 0.47 3.75
CA THR A 309 2.23 -0.36 2.84
C THR A 309 1.47 -1.46 3.60
N VAL A 310 2.09 -2.10 4.59
CA VAL A 310 1.42 -3.12 5.42
C VAL A 310 0.34 -2.49 6.32
N ASP A 311 0.62 -1.32 6.91
CA ASP A 311 -0.33 -0.54 7.71
C ASP A 311 -1.58 -0.15 6.90
N ASP A 312 -1.38 0.29 5.65
CA ASP A 312 -2.46 0.67 4.72
C ASP A 312 -3.37 -0.50 4.34
N HIS A 313 -2.93 -1.74 4.53
CA HIS A 313 -3.72 -2.93 4.24
C HIS A 313 -4.17 -3.66 5.50
N CYS A 314 -3.84 -3.19 6.71
CA CYS A 314 -3.95 -4.02 7.91
C CYS A 314 -5.39 -4.37 8.31
N GLY A 315 -6.40 -3.64 7.82
CA GLY A 315 -7.81 -3.82 8.17
C GLY A 315 -8.19 -3.40 9.61
N LEU A 316 -7.27 -2.80 10.37
CA LEU A 316 -7.45 -2.41 11.76
C LEU A 316 -7.28 -0.90 11.98
N TRP A 317 -8.32 -0.26 12.51
CA TRP A 317 -8.31 1.14 12.92
C TRP A 317 -7.91 1.29 14.39
N LEU A 318 -6.63 1.07 14.69
CA LEU A 318 -6.13 1.08 16.08
C LEU A 318 -6.03 2.50 16.67
N PRO A 319 -6.41 2.68 17.95
CA PRO A 319 -6.27 3.97 18.62
C PRO A 319 -4.78 4.30 18.82
N GLY A 320 -4.40 5.54 18.53
CA GLY A 320 -3.02 6.00 18.67
C GLY A 320 -2.06 5.51 17.58
N ASN A 321 -2.55 4.95 16.47
CA ASN A 321 -1.69 4.65 15.32
C ASN A 321 -1.07 5.95 14.78
N ILE A 322 0.24 6.09 14.97
CA ILE A 322 1.02 7.28 14.58
C ILE A 322 1.03 7.44 13.05
N LEU A 323 0.99 6.36 12.29
CA LEU A 323 0.99 6.43 10.82
C LEU A 323 -0.31 7.04 10.30
N HIS A 324 -1.45 6.69 10.90
CA HIS A 324 -2.74 7.32 10.59
C HIS A 324 -2.76 8.81 10.94
N ALA A 325 -2.02 9.24 11.96
CA ALA A 325 -1.92 10.65 12.35
C ALA A 325 -1.00 11.46 11.42
N LEU A 326 0.06 10.84 10.89
CA LEU A 326 1.03 11.49 10.01
C LEU A 326 0.60 11.49 8.54
N PHE A 327 -0.15 10.48 8.11
CA PHE A 327 -0.46 10.23 6.70
C PHE A 327 -1.96 10.11 6.45
N ASN A 328 -2.44 10.81 5.42
CA ASN A 328 -3.83 10.75 4.99
C ASN A 328 -4.15 9.46 4.22
N ASN A 329 -3.13 8.82 3.62
CA ASN A 329 -3.26 7.47 3.14
C ASN A 329 -3.16 6.54 4.36
N ASN A 330 -4.16 5.71 4.57
CA ASN A 330 -4.27 4.81 5.71
C ASN A 330 -5.19 3.63 5.36
N THR A 331 -5.35 2.72 6.31
CA THR A 331 -6.16 1.51 6.15
C THR A 331 -7.59 1.77 5.66
N ALA A 332 -8.27 2.81 6.13
CA ALA A 332 -9.63 3.11 5.71
C ALA A 332 -9.69 3.72 4.30
N TYR A 333 -8.73 4.60 3.97
CA TYR A 333 -8.61 5.17 2.63
C TYR A 333 -8.38 4.08 1.57
N HIS A 334 -7.50 3.12 1.87
CA HIS A 334 -7.15 2.05 0.95
C HIS A 334 -8.22 0.95 0.92
N ASP A 335 -8.89 0.68 2.04
CA ASP A 335 -10.06 -0.20 2.10
C ASP A 335 -11.15 0.24 1.11
N ILE A 336 -11.49 1.55 1.11
CA ILE A 336 -12.45 2.11 0.14
C ILE A 336 -12.05 1.79 -1.30
N HIS A 337 -10.76 1.80 -1.63
CA HIS A 337 -10.26 1.48 -2.98
C HIS A 337 -10.48 0.01 -3.36
N HIS A 338 -10.25 -0.93 -2.43
CA HIS A 338 -10.44 -2.38 -2.64
C HIS A 338 -11.91 -2.80 -2.71
N GLN A 339 -12.82 -1.99 -2.16
CA GLN A 339 -14.25 -2.26 -2.29
C GLN A 339 -14.69 -2.20 -3.77
N LEU A 340 -15.72 -2.98 -4.13
CA LEU A 340 -16.13 -3.21 -5.53
C LEU A 340 -16.44 -1.94 -6.34
N TYR A 341 -16.87 -0.86 -5.68
CA TYR A 341 -17.17 0.43 -6.31
C TYR A 341 -15.99 1.42 -6.23
N GLY A 342 -14.97 1.10 -5.44
CA GLY A 342 -13.80 1.92 -5.14
C GLY A 342 -12.70 1.92 -6.20
N ASN A 343 -12.74 0.96 -7.12
CA ASN A 343 -11.72 0.75 -8.17
C ASN A 343 -11.53 1.90 -9.17
N LYS A 344 -12.23 3.03 -8.99
CA LYS A 344 -12.12 4.27 -9.78
C LYS A 344 -11.51 5.44 -8.99
N TYR A 345 -11.19 5.24 -7.72
CA TYR A 345 -10.78 6.29 -6.79
C TYR A 345 -9.62 5.82 -5.90
N ASN A 346 -9.00 6.76 -5.19
CA ASN A 346 -8.02 6.50 -4.13
C ASN A 346 -6.81 5.67 -4.60
N PHE A 347 -6.17 6.09 -5.69
CA PHE A 347 -5.04 5.38 -6.28
C PHE A 347 -3.69 5.69 -5.63
N SER A 348 -3.60 6.75 -4.82
CA SER A 348 -2.34 7.17 -4.23
C SER A 348 -1.86 6.12 -3.23
N GLN A 349 -0.56 5.89 -3.18
CA GLN A 349 0.12 5.03 -2.22
C GLN A 349 1.64 5.29 -2.28
N PRO A 350 2.37 5.10 -1.17
CA PRO A 350 1.87 4.71 0.16
C PRO A 350 1.67 5.88 1.15
N PHE A 351 2.13 7.11 0.89
CA PHE A 351 2.19 8.14 1.94
C PHE A 351 1.04 9.17 1.88
N PHE A 352 0.92 9.90 0.78
CA PHE A 352 0.03 11.04 0.65
C PHE A 352 -1.10 10.75 -0.35
N VAL A 353 -2.24 11.40 -0.15
CA VAL A 353 -3.40 11.36 -1.09
C VAL A 353 -3.37 12.51 -2.10
N LEU A 354 -2.20 13.12 -2.28
CA LEU A 354 -2.02 14.38 -2.98
C LEU A 354 -2.51 14.30 -4.43
N TRP A 355 -2.08 13.28 -5.16
CA TRP A 355 -2.41 13.13 -6.57
C TRP A 355 -3.88 12.85 -6.82
N ASP A 356 -4.54 12.10 -5.93
CA ASP A 356 -5.98 11.92 -6.00
C ASP A 356 -6.75 13.23 -5.81
N LYS A 357 -6.28 14.11 -4.92
CA LYS A 357 -6.88 15.43 -4.74
C LYS A 357 -6.64 16.34 -5.94
N ILE A 358 -5.42 16.35 -6.49
CA ILE A 358 -5.07 17.18 -7.66
C ILE A 358 -5.87 16.74 -8.90
N LEU A 359 -6.02 15.44 -9.11
CA LEU A 359 -6.57 14.89 -10.36
C LEU A 359 -8.03 14.43 -10.25
N GLY A 360 -8.71 14.79 -9.15
CA GLY A 360 -10.14 14.53 -8.96
C GLY A 360 -10.50 13.07 -8.80
N THR A 361 -9.57 12.23 -8.31
CA THR A 361 -9.80 10.80 -8.04
C THR A 361 -9.88 10.46 -6.55
N TYR A 362 -9.93 11.47 -5.68
CA TYR A 362 -10.12 11.28 -4.24
C TYR A 362 -11.59 10.97 -3.91
N MET A 363 -11.84 9.84 -3.26
CA MET A 363 -13.12 9.51 -2.65
C MET A 363 -13.05 9.80 -1.13
N PRO A 364 -13.76 10.82 -0.64
CA PRO A 364 -13.87 11.04 0.80
C PRO A 364 -14.62 9.88 1.47
N TYR A 365 -14.27 9.59 2.72
CA TYR A 365 -14.87 8.51 3.49
C TYR A 365 -15.18 8.92 4.93
N SER A 366 -16.17 8.25 5.53
CA SER A 366 -16.47 8.24 6.96
C SER A 366 -16.12 6.89 7.55
N LEU A 367 -15.73 6.87 8.82
CA LEU A 367 -15.64 5.66 9.62
C LEU A 367 -16.85 5.59 10.53
N GLU A 368 -17.72 4.61 10.29
CA GLU A 368 -18.95 4.42 11.03
C GLU A 368 -18.85 3.20 11.95
N HIS A 369 -19.37 3.32 13.16
CA HIS A 369 -19.45 2.18 14.08
C HIS A 369 -20.52 1.20 13.60
N ARG A 370 -20.16 -0.08 13.54
CA ARG A 370 -21.13 -1.14 13.24
C ARG A 370 -21.88 -1.56 14.49
N LYS A 371 -23.14 -1.98 14.31
CA LYS A 371 -23.99 -2.51 15.39
C LYS A 371 -23.38 -3.72 16.12
N GLY A 372 -22.56 -4.52 15.43
CA GLY A 372 -21.86 -5.69 16.00
C GLY A 372 -20.44 -5.41 16.51
N GLY A 373 -20.05 -4.14 16.65
CA GLY A 373 -18.67 -3.76 16.95
C GLY A 373 -17.78 -3.66 15.71
N GLY A 374 -16.70 -2.90 15.84
CA GLY A 374 -15.83 -2.54 14.73
C GLY A 374 -16.28 -1.27 14.02
N PHE A 375 -15.56 -0.98 12.95
CA PHE A 375 -15.82 0.13 12.05
C PHE A 375 -16.25 -0.40 10.68
N GLU A 376 -16.77 0.50 9.85
CA GLU A 376 -16.97 0.31 8.41
C GLU A 376 -16.53 1.59 7.73
N SER A 377 -15.68 1.48 6.71
CA SER A 377 -15.32 2.61 5.86
C SER A 377 -16.43 2.81 4.83
N ARG A 378 -17.00 4.01 4.75
CA ARG A 378 -18.09 4.34 3.82
C ARG A 378 -17.77 5.59 3.01
N PRO A 379 -18.01 5.61 1.70
CA PRO A 379 -17.88 6.82 0.90
C PRO A 379 -18.86 7.87 1.38
N VAL A 380 -18.36 9.08 1.58
CA VAL A 380 -19.22 10.24 1.79
C VAL A 380 -19.78 10.63 0.41
N LYS A 381 -21.10 10.49 0.24
CA LYS A 381 -21.75 11.01 -0.97
C LYS A 381 -21.44 12.50 -1.08
N PRO A 382 -21.04 13.01 -2.26
CA PRO A 382 -20.95 14.45 -2.46
C PRO A 382 -22.30 15.05 -2.08
N VAL A 383 -22.30 16.00 -1.15
CA VAL A 383 -23.48 16.84 -0.92
C VAL A 383 -23.76 17.49 -2.27
N GLU A 384 -24.92 17.21 -2.88
CA GLU A 384 -25.40 18.01 -4.00
C GLU A 384 -25.35 19.45 -3.52
N GLN A 385 -24.45 20.26 -4.09
CA GLN A 385 -24.58 21.69 -4.00
C GLN A 385 -25.91 22.00 -4.67
N THR A 386 -26.97 22.08 -3.86
CA THR A 386 -28.19 22.79 -4.24
C THR A 386 -27.72 24.10 -4.81
N LYS A 387 -27.91 24.27 -6.11
CA LYS A 387 -27.81 25.56 -6.76
C LYS A 387 -28.68 26.49 -5.93
N ALA A 388 -28.05 27.40 -5.19
CA ALA A 388 -28.76 28.54 -4.68
C ALA A 388 -29.15 29.35 -5.91
N ASP A 389 -30.45 29.42 -6.15
CA ASP A 389 -31.09 30.19 -7.21
C ASP A 389 -30.80 31.69 -7.10
#